data_AF-A0A2V7Q4X6-F1
#
_entry.id   AF-A0A2V7Q4X6-F1
#
_cell.length_a   1.000
_cell.length_b   1.000
_cell.length_c   1.000
_cell.angle_alpha   90.00
_cell.angle_beta   90.00
_cell.angle_gamma   90.00
#
_symmetry.space_group_name_H-M   'P 1'
#
loop_
_entity.id
_entity.type
_entity.pdbx_description
1 polymer ?
#
loop_
_entity_poly.entity_id
_entity_poly.type
_entity_poly.pdbx_seq_one_letter_code
_entity_poly.pdbx_strand_id
1 'polypeptide(L)'
;MTVGAAVGAPRRVVFVTGKLAEPALRRTIADMAPAFAWEVAVMKITVAALMTTPWIARFLEVPADTDLVLIPGLCEGDPTVIAQRVGVPVEKGPKDLRQIPEYFGRAALASDYGSYDIEIVAEVNNAPRLAREAIRREAEHYRASGADVIDIGCTPGREFPALGEVVRELVGEGMRVSIDSFDAGEIRAAVAAGAELVLSVNASNREVARELAGSKARVVVIPDFGQGLETLEPSVAALEQWGVSYLIDPVIDPIGF
;
A
#
# COMPACT_ATOMS: atom_id res chain seq x y z
N MET A 1 20.23 24.87 11.75
CA MET A 1 20.15 26.17 11.05
C MET A 1 19.87 25.81 9.60
N THR A 2 18.70 26.06 9.02
CA THR A 2 17.89 27.29 9.03
C THR A 2 16.42 26.88 9.10
N VAL A 3 15.69 27.36 10.11
CA VAL A 3 14.24 27.23 10.18
C VAL A 3 13.69 28.16 9.10
N GLY A 4 13.01 27.58 8.10
CA GLY A 4 12.28 28.34 7.09
C GLY A 4 11.29 29.27 7.78
N ALA A 5 11.32 30.54 7.37
CA ALA A 5 10.47 31.57 7.92
C ALA A 5 8.99 31.16 7.89
N ALA A 6 8.27 31.42 8.99
CA ALA A 6 6.82 31.28 9.02
C ALA A 6 6.20 32.22 7.98
N VAL A 7 5.87 31.68 6.81
CA VAL A 7 4.98 32.30 5.85
C VAL A 7 3.64 32.45 6.56
N GLY A 8 3.10 33.67 6.62
CA GLY A 8 1.75 33.88 7.16
C GLY A 8 0.76 32.95 6.47
N ALA A 9 -0.28 32.52 7.19
CA ALA A 9 -1.27 31.59 6.64
C ALA A 9 -1.75 32.05 5.25
N PRO A 10 -1.74 31.17 4.22
CA PRO A 10 -2.12 31.55 2.87
C PRO A 10 -3.55 32.07 2.86
N ARG A 11 -3.89 33.01 1.98
CA ARG A 11 -5.27 33.50 1.80
C ARG A 11 -6.03 32.65 0.80
N ARG A 12 -5.32 32.08 -0.19
CA ARG A 12 -5.87 31.12 -1.16
C ARG A 12 -4.92 29.96 -1.44
N VAL A 13 -5.44 28.73 -1.37
CA VAL A 13 -4.72 27.48 -1.68
C VAL A 13 -5.41 26.71 -2.81
N VAL A 14 -4.66 26.27 -3.81
CA VAL A 14 -5.14 25.35 -4.85
C VAL A 14 -4.60 23.96 -4.56
N PHE A 15 -5.51 23.00 -4.38
CA PHE A 15 -5.17 21.60 -4.18
C PHE A 15 -5.25 20.84 -5.51
N VAL A 16 -4.19 20.15 -5.89
CA VAL A 16 -4.15 19.37 -7.14
C VAL A 16 -4.43 17.89 -6.83
N THR A 17 -5.31 17.26 -7.62
CA THR A 17 -5.63 15.84 -7.47
C THR A 17 -6.08 15.19 -8.78
N GLY A 18 -6.15 13.86 -8.81
CA GLY A 18 -6.84 13.08 -9.83
C GLY A 18 -8.31 12.85 -9.47
N LYS A 19 -9.06 12.23 -10.38
CA LYS A 19 -10.51 12.03 -10.29
C LYS A 19 -10.96 11.22 -9.06
N LEU A 20 -10.26 10.13 -8.72
CA LEU A 20 -10.70 9.25 -7.63
C LEU A 20 -10.62 9.92 -6.26
N ALA A 21 -9.58 10.71 -6.03
CA ALA A 21 -9.36 11.36 -4.74
C ALA A 21 -10.12 12.69 -4.59
N GLU A 22 -10.71 13.25 -5.67
CA GLU A 22 -11.42 14.52 -5.61
C GLU A 22 -12.53 14.56 -4.53
N PRO A 23 -13.49 13.61 -4.48
CA PRO A 23 -14.59 13.72 -3.51
C PRO A 23 -14.08 13.67 -2.06
N ALA A 24 -13.14 12.77 -1.77
CA ALA A 24 -12.54 12.62 -0.45
C ALA A 24 -11.69 13.83 -0.04
N LEU A 25 -10.95 14.41 -0.99
CA LEU A 25 -10.14 15.61 -0.77
C LEU A 25 -11.03 16.82 -0.47
N ARG A 26 -12.09 17.04 -1.27
CA ARG A 26 -13.06 18.13 -1.03
C ARG A 26 -13.70 18.01 0.35
N ARG A 27 -14.13 16.80 0.73
CA ARG A 27 -14.68 16.53 2.05
C ARG A 27 -13.68 16.84 3.15
N THR A 28 -12.44 16.36 3.03
CA THR A 28 -11.39 16.57 4.04
C THR A 28 -11.09 18.05 4.24
N ILE A 29 -10.98 18.82 3.15
CA ILE A 29 -10.76 20.27 3.23
C ILE A 29 -11.99 20.99 3.80
N ALA A 30 -13.21 20.57 3.43
CA ALA A 30 -14.44 21.15 3.98
C ALA A 30 -14.58 20.88 5.50
N ASP A 31 -14.38 19.64 5.93
CA ASP A 31 -14.43 19.20 7.33
C ASP A 31 -13.33 19.89 8.16
N MET A 32 -12.16 20.14 7.55
CA MET A 32 -11.09 20.93 8.15
C MET A 32 -11.52 22.38 8.42
N ALA A 33 -12.48 22.94 7.69
CA ALA A 33 -12.93 24.34 7.80
C ALA A 33 -11.80 25.39 7.80
N PRO A 34 -10.95 25.45 6.75
CA PRO A 34 -9.82 26.36 6.67
C PRO A 34 -10.23 27.83 6.78
N ALA A 35 -9.33 28.65 7.32
CA ALA A 35 -9.48 30.12 7.37
C ALA A 35 -9.11 30.81 6.03
N PHE A 36 -8.87 30.02 4.98
CA PHE A 36 -8.41 30.46 3.67
C PHE A 36 -9.36 29.99 2.57
N ALA A 37 -9.41 30.73 1.46
CA ALA A 37 -10.12 30.31 0.27
C ALA A 37 -9.41 29.10 -0.36
N TRP A 38 -10.17 28.17 -0.92
CA TRP A 38 -9.58 27.00 -1.54
C TRP A 38 -10.31 26.57 -2.80
N GLU A 39 -9.56 25.94 -3.70
CA GLU A 39 -10.06 25.31 -4.91
C GLU A 39 -9.38 23.96 -5.11
N VAL A 40 -10.07 23.03 -5.76
CA VAL A 40 -9.51 21.73 -6.14
C VAL A 40 -9.37 21.68 -7.66
N ALA A 41 -8.13 21.64 -8.14
CA ALA A 41 -7.78 21.43 -9.53
C ALA A 41 -7.72 19.93 -9.83
N VAL A 42 -8.76 19.44 -10.49
CA VAL A 42 -8.89 18.03 -10.87
C VAL A 42 -8.23 17.82 -12.22
N MET A 43 -7.08 17.17 -12.21
CA MET A 43 -6.34 16.88 -13.44
C MET A 43 -7.02 15.73 -14.20
N LYS A 44 -6.79 15.67 -15.52
CA LYS A 44 -7.36 14.63 -16.41
C LYS A 44 -6.66 13.27 -16.26
N ILE A 45 -6.62 12.74 -15.04
CA ILE A 45 -6.08 11.43 -14.67
C ILE A 45 -6.90 10.82 -13.53
N THR A 46 -6.99 9.49 -13.48
CA THR A 46 -7.77 8.77 -12.47
C THR A 46 -7.08 8.78 -11.10
N VAL A 47 -5.81 8.37 -11.03
CA VAL A 47 -5.03 8.22 -9.79
C VAL A 47 -3.98 9.32 -9.66
N ALA A 48 -3.98 10.05 -8.54
CA ALA A 48 -3.10 11.19 -8.29
C ALA A 48 -1.60 10.83 -8.12
N ALA A 49 -1.31 9.65 -7.56
CA ALA A 49 0.06 9.17 -7.35
C ALA A 49 0.84 8.93 -8.65
N LEU A 50 0.14 8.75 -9.78
CA LEU A 50 0.74 8.51 -11.10
C LEU A 50 1.13 9.81 -11.83
N MET A 51 0.91 10.98 -11.21
CA MET A 51 1.30 12.25 -11.79
C MET A 51 2.80 12.50 -11.67
N THR A 52 3.37 13.14 -12.70
CA THR A 52 4.72 13.70 -12.64
C THR A 52 4.68 15.23 -12.61
N THR A 53 5.63 15.87 -11.95
CA THR A 53 5.64 17.34 -11.86
C THR A 53 5.72 18.06 -13.22
N PRO A 54 6.43 17.56 -14.26
CA PRO A 54 6.38 18.16 -15.60
C PRO A 54 5.00 18.05 -16.26
N TRP A 55 4.28 16.93 -16.04
CA TRP A 55 2.94 16.74 -16.57
C TRP A 55 1.94 17.69 -15.89
N ILE A 56 2.03 17.86 -14.57
CA ILE A 56 1.22 18.84 -13.83
C ILE A 56 1.49 20.25 -14.37
N ALA A 57 2.75 20.66 -14.48
CA ALA A 57 3.13 21.98 -14.97
C ALA A 57 2.57 22.29 -16.36
N ARG A 58 2.40 21.28 -17.22
CA ARG A 58 1.86 21.45 -18.57
C ARG A 58 0.37 21.78 -18.60
N PHE A 59 -0.41 21.26 -17.65
CA PHE A 59 -1.88 21.30 -17.70
C PHE A 59 -2.52 22.07 -16.55
N LEU A 60 -1.79 22.36 -15.49
CA LEU A 60 -2.32 23.08 -14.34
C LEU A 60 -2.55 24.54 -14.70
N GLU A 61 -3.80 24.97 -14.55
CA GLU A 61 -4.19 26.37 -14.56
C GLU A 61 -4.42 26.81 -13.11
N VAL A 62 -3.85 27.95 -12.74
CA VAL A 62 -3.92 28.48 -11.37
C VAL A 62 -4.67 29.81 -11.41
N PRO A 63 -5.75 29.97 -10.61
CA PRO A 63 -6.44 31.24 -10.50
C PRO A 63 -5.51 32.37 -10.06
N ALA A 64 -5.81 33.59 -10.53
CA ALA A 64 -5.20 34.79 -9.97
C ALA A 64 -5.38 34.84 -8.44
N ASP A 65 -4.42 35.44 -7.74
CA ASP A 65 -4.39 35.56 -6.28
C ASP A 65 -4.19 34.24 -5.50
N THR A 66 -3.72 33.17 -6.15
CA THR A 66 -3.31 31.95 -5.44
C THR A 66 -1.99 32.20 -4.71
N ASP A 67 -1.92 31.90 -3.41
CA ASP A 67 -0.70 32.04 -2.60
C ASP A 67 0.10 30.73 -2.51
N LEU A 68 -0.57 29.58 -2.64
CA LEU A 68 0.04 28.25 -2.57
C LEU A 68 -0.69 27.24 -3.47
N VAL A 69 0.08 26.40 -4.17
CA VAL A 69 -0.42 25.17 -4.79
C VAL A 69 0.08 23.96 -4.01
N LEU A 70 -0.83 23.12 -3.52
CA LEU A 70 -0.50 21.88 -2.85
C LEU A 70 -0.75 20.69 -3.79
N ILE A 71 0.31 19.99 -4.19
CA ILE A 71 0.24 18.82 -5.08
C ILE A 71 0.26 17.51 -4.28
N PRO A 72 -0.19 16.36 -4.85
CA PRO A 72 -0.20 15.08 -4.14
C PRO A 72 1.19 14.69 -3.63
N GLY A 73 1.30 14.23 -2.38
CA GLY A 73 2.60 13.88 -1.79
C GLY A 73 3.35 12.75 -2.51
N LEU A 74 2.60 11.87 -3.18
CA LEU A 74 3.14 10.73 -3.94
C LEU A 74 3.48 11.05 -5.40
N CYS A 75 3.25 12.27 -5.89
CA CYS A 75 3.62 12.60 -7.27
C CYS A 75 5.14 12.52 -7.46
N GLU A 76 5.58 12.11 -8.66
CA GLU A 76 7.00 11.94 -8.97
C GLU A 76 7.63 13.24 -9.48
N GLY A 77 8.85 13.55 -9.03
CA GLY A 77 9.63 14.70 -9.49
C GLY A 77 9.64 15.89 -8.53
N ASP A 78 10.36 16.95 -8.94
CA ASP A 78 10.58 18.17 -8.15
C ASP A 78 9.43 19.18 -8.35
N PRO A 79 8.76 19.66 -7.28
CA PRO A 79 7.67 20.64 -7.38
C PRO A 79 8.12 22.00 -7.94
N THR A 80 9.41 22.33 -7.88
CA THR A 80 9.97 23.60 -8.38
C THR A 80 9.69 23.79 -9.87
N VAL A 81 9.59 22.70 -10.64
CA VAL A 81 9.22 22.71 -12.06
C VAL A 81 7.84 23.35 -12.29
N ILE A 82 6.88 23.09 -11.40
CA ILE A 82 5.54 23.66 -11.48
C ILE A 82 5.60 25.12 -11.01
N ALA A 83 6.30 25.40 -9.92
CA ALA A 83 6.42 26.76 -9.36
C ALA A 83 6.97 27.76 -10.38
N GLN A 84 8.02 27.38 -11.13
CA GLN A 84 8.58 28.20 -12.20
C GLN A 84 7.58 28.50 -13.33
N ARG A 85 6.67 27.56 -13.60
CA ARG A 85 5.69 27.67 -14.68
C ARG A 85 4.48 28.53 -14.29
N VAL A 86 4.00 28.39 -13.07
CA VAL A 86 2.78 29.05 -12.57
C VAL A 86 3.05 30.34 -11.80
N GLY A 87 4.30 30.57 -11.37
CA GLY A 87 4.71 31.80 -10.67
C GLY A 87 4.25 31.90 -9.21
N VAL A 88 3.81 30.80 -8.61
CA VAL A 88 3.30 30.69 -7.23
C VAL A 88 4.07 29.58 -6.51
N PRO A 89 4.30 29.68 -5.18
CA PRO A 89 4.84 28.57 -4.39
C PRO A 89 4.07 27.26 -4.61
N VAL A 90 4.81 26.16 -4.79
CA VAL A 90 4.26 24.82 -4.96
C VAL A 90 4.92 23.87 -3.98
N GLU A 91 4.11 23.15 -3.22
CA GLU A 91 4.58 22.16 -2.24
C GLU A 91 3.92 20.81 -2.47
N LYS A 92 4.66 19.74 -2.15
CA LYS A 92 4.06 18.41 -2.02
C LYS A 92 3.33 18.35 -0.68
N GLY A 93 2.03 18.07 -0.73
CA GLY A 93 1.25 17.76 0.45
C GLY A 93 1.62 16.39 1.04
N PRO A 94 0.90 15.97 2.09
CA PRO A 94 1.08 14.64 2.64
C PRO A 94 0.74 13.54 1.62
N LYS A 95 1.24 12.32 1.87
CA LYS A 95 0.92 11.13 1.06
C LYS A 95 -0.56 10.75 1.17
N ASP A 96 -1.14 10.97 2.35
CA ASP A 96 -2.55 10.75 2.63
C ASP A 96 -3.27 12.10 2.79
N LEU A 97 -4.34 12.30 2.02
CA LEU A 97 -5.15 13.52 2.09
C LEU A 97 -5.74 13.77 3.49
N ARG A 98 -5.93 12.73 4.31
CA ARG A 98 -6.46 12.84 5.68
C ARG A 98 -5.50 13.58 6.62
N GLN A 99 -4.23 13.69 6.25
CA GLN A 99 -3.20 14.42 6.99
C GLN A 99 -3.10 15.90 6.58
N ILE A 100 -3.88 16.36 5.61
CA ILE A 100 -3.91 17.78 5.21
C ILE A 100 -4.22 18.73 6.38
N PRO A 101 -5.15 18.42 7.32
CA PRO A 101 -5.34 19.22 8.52
C PRO A 101 -4.07 19.42 9.34
N GLU A 102 -3.31 18.35 9.56
CA GLU A 102 -2.04 18.38 10.29
C GLU A 102 -0.99 19.21 9.57
N TYR A 103 -0.90 19.09 8.24
CA TYR A 103 -0.02 19.91 7.41
C TYR A 103 -0.29 21.42 7.60
N PHE A 104 -1.54 21.83 7.80
CA PHE A 104 -1.91 23.22 8.11
C PHE A 104 -1.96 23.54 9.62
N GLY A 105 -1.32 22.72 10.47
CA GLY A 105 -1.18 22.95 11.91
C GLY A 105 -2.48 22.76 12.70
N ARG A 106 -3.49 22.11 12.12
CA ARG A 106 -4.69 21.68 12.85
C ARG A 106 -4.47 20.27 13.38
N ALA A 107 -5.07 19.94 14.52
CA ALA A 107 -5.09 18.54 14.93
C ALA A 107 -5.69 17.71 13.79
N ALA A 108 -5.01 16.63 13.40
CA ALA A 108 -5.62 15.66 12.52
C ALA A 108 -6.98 15.29 13.13
N LEU A 109 -8.00 15.13 12.28
CA LEU A 109 -9.21 14.44 12.70
C LEU A 109 -8.83 12.97 12.89
N ALA A 110 -8.12 12.69 13.98
CA ALA A 110 -7.85 11.36 14.47
C ALA A 110 -9.18 10.86 15.02
N SER A 111 -10.07 10.47 14.10
CA SER A 111 -11.23 9.70 14.44
C SER A 111 -10.72 8.40 15.03
N ASP A 112 -11.13 8.11 16.26
CA ASP A 112 -11.02 6.78 16.80
C ASP A 112 -11.71 5.81 15.83
N TYR A 113 -10.94 4.89 15.26
CA TYR A 113 -11.46 3.87 14.34
C TYR A 113 -12.24 2.78 15.10
N GLY A 114 -12.21 2.81 16.43
CA GLY A 114 -12.79 1.80 17.29
C GLY A 114 -12.00 0.50 17.29
N SER A 115 -12.55 -0.52 17.93
CA SER A 115 -12.02 -1.88 17.88
C SER A 115 -12.21 -2.48 16.48
N TYR A 116 -11.23 -3.26 16.03
CA TYR A 116 -11.31 -4.08 14.82
C TYR A 116 -11.18 -5.56 15.16
N ASP A 117 -11.74 -6.42 14.30
CA ASP A 117 -11.66 -7.89 14.39
C ASP A 117 -11.15 -8.46 13.05
N ILE A 118 -10.22 -7.73 12.43
CA ILE A 118 -9.54 -8.13 11.20
C ILE A 118 -8.08 -8.44 11.50
N GLU A 119 -7.49 -9.35 10.74
CA GLU A 119 -6.05 -9.62 10.77
C GLU A 119 -5.35 -8.71 9.76
N ILE A 120 -4.31 -8.01 10.20
CA ILE A 120 -3.53 -7.09 9.38
C ILE A 120 -2.26 -7.82 8.90
N VAL A 121 -2.20 -8.10 7.60
CA VAL A 121 -1.02 -8.66 6.94
C VAL A 121 -0.23 -7.53 6.29
N ALA A 122 1.06 -7.42 6.61
CA ALA A 122 1.94 -6.37 6.06
C ALA A 122 3.14 -6.96 5.33
N GLU A 123 3.32 -6.56 4.07
CA GLU A 123 4.27 -7.18 3.15
C GLU A 123 5.63 -6.46 3.09
N VAL A 124 6.70 -7.21 3.40
CA VAL A 124 8.06 -6.83 3.04
C VAL A 124 8.28 -7.07 1.55
N ASN A 125 8.06 -6.01 0.78
CA ASN A 125 8.09 -6.04 -0.67
C ASN A 125 9.47 -6.40 -1.25
N ASN A 126 9.49 -7.27 -2.26
CA ASN A 126 10.70 -7.69 -2.98
C ASN A 126 11.84 -8.17 -2.05
N ALA A 127 11.50 -8.96 -1.04
CA ALA A 127 12.44 -9.48 -0.04
C ALA A 127 13.73 -10.08 -0.62
N PRO A 128 13.72 -10.83 -1.76
CA PRO A 128 14.95 -11.38 -2.35
C PRO A 128 15.98 -10.33 -2.82
N ARG A 129 15.59 -9.04 -2.89
CA ARG A 129 16.47 -7.92 -3.27
C ARG A 129 17.04 -7.19 -2.06
N LEU A 130 16.55 -7.49 -0.87
CA LEU A 130 16.92 -6.80 0.35
C LEU A 130 18.01 -7.57 1.08
N ALA A 131 18.88 -6.84 1.77
CA ALA A 131 19.75 -7.45 2.75
C ALA A 131 18.89 -8.01 3.90
N ARG A 132 19.31 -9.14 4.49
CA ARG A 132 18.63 -9.78 5.63
C ARG A 132 18.28 -8.81 6.77
N GLU A 133 19.20 -7.91 7.09
CA GLU A 133 19.00 -6.85 8.08
C GLU A 133 17.89 -5.86 7.70
N ALA A 134 17.76 -5.53 6.41
CA ALA A 134 16.69 -4.65 5.94
C ALA A 134 15.32 -5.32 6.03
N ILE A 135 15.24 -6.63 5.74
CA ILE A 135 14.01 -7.42 5.93
C ILE A 135 13.58 -7.38 7.39
N ARG A 136 14.51 -7.64 8.33
CA ARG A 136 14.20 -7.62 9.76
C ARG A 136 13.68 -6.26 10.22
N ARG A 137 14.37 -5.17 9.84
CA ARG A 137 13.94 -3.81 10.20
C ARG A 137 12.54 -3.47 9.69
N GLU A 138 12.22 -3.89 8.46
CA GLU A 138 10.89 -3.66 7.89
C GLU A 138 9.81 -4.49 8.63
N ALA A 139 10.11 -5.76 8.91
CA ALA A 139 9.22 -6.63 9.68
C ALA A 139 8.95 -6.09 11.10
N GLU A 140 9.99 -5.62 11.80
CA GLU A 140 9.86 -4.96 13.10
C GLU A 140 9.03 -3.68 13.02
N HIS A 141 9.25 -2.87 11.98
CA HIS A 141 8.49 -1.66 11.74
C HIS A 141 6.99 -1.97 11.55
N TYR A 142 6.65 -2.98 10.75
CA TYR A 142 5.27 -3.38 10.52
C TYR A 142 4.61 -3.95 11.77
N ARG A 143 5.31 -4.82 12.52
CA ARG A 143 4.82 -5.32 13.81
C ARG A 143 4.55 -4.17 14.78
N ALA A 144 5.47 -3.20 14.88
CA ALA A 144 5.29 -2.01 15.72
C ALA A 144 4.16 -1.09 15.24
N SER A 145 3.80 -1.17 13.96
CA SER A 145 2.70 -0.42 13.34
C SER A 145 1.34 -1.14 13.43
N GLY A 146 1.28 -2.32 14.06
CA GLY A 146 0.05 -3.07 14.30
C GLY A 146 -0.21 -4.21 13.33
N ALA A 147 0.77 -4.64 12.53
CA ALA A 147 0.63 -5.85 11.71
C ALA A 147 0.58 -7.10 12.59
N ASP A 148 -0.40 -7.96 12.34
CA ASP A 148 -0.58 -9.26 13.00
C ASP A 148 0.31 -10.33 12.36
N VAL A 149 0.51 -10.25 11.04
CA VAL A 149 1.31 -11.20 10.25
C VAL A 149 2.25 -10.43 9.32
N ILE A 150 3.51 -10.85 9.27
CA ILE A 150 4.51 -10.29 8.35
C ILE A 150 4.57 -11.17 7.11
N ASP A 151 4.24 -10.59 5.96
CA ASP A 151 4.29 -11.28 4.68
C ASP A 151 5.62 -11.02 3.98
N ILE A 152 6.26 -12.09 3.52
CA ILE A 152 7.55 -12.03 2.84
C ILE A 152 7.29 -12.11 1.33
N GLY A 153 7.34 -10.96 0.65
CA GLY A 153 7.12 -10.86 -0.78
C GLY A 153 8.28 -11.42 -1.60
N CYS A 154 8.15 -12.63 -2.14
CA CYS A 154 9.11 -13.16 -3.11
C CYS A 154 9.02 -12.41 -4.45
N THR A 155 10.01 -12.58 -5.30
CA THR A 155 10.06 -11.93 -6.62
C THR A 155 9.97 -12.99 -7.70
N PRO A 156 8.91 -13.00 -8.53
CA PRO A 156 8.80 -13.93 -9.65
C PRO A 156 10.07 -13.96 -10.51
N GLY A 157 10.58 -15.16 -10.79
CA GLY A 157 11.79 -15.37 -11.59
C GLY A 157 13.11 -15.05 -10.89
N ARG A 158 13.11 -14.82 -9.57
CA ARG A 158 14.32 -14.62 -8.76
C ARG A 158 14.29 -15.57 -7.58
N GLU A 159 15.29 -16.45 -7.51
CA GLU A 159 15.46 -17.35 -6.39
C GLU A 159 15.69 -16.59 -5.08
N PHE A 160 15.16 -17.14 -3.99
CA PHE A 160 15.47 -16.69 -2.64
C PHE A 160 16.04 -17.82 -1.78
N PRO A 161 17.32 -18.24 -1.99
CA PRO A 161 17.90 -19.38 -1.27
C PRO A 161 17.88 -19.26 0.26
N ALA A 162 17.95 -18.02 0.77
CA ALA A 162 17.93 -17.73 2.20
C ALA A 162 16.51 -17.64 2.80
N LEU A 163 15.45 -17.86 2.02
CA LEU A 163 14.06 -17.68 2.46
C LEU A 163 13.75 -18.44 3.76
N GLY A 164 14.07 -19.73 3.81
CA GLY A 164 13.81 -20.55 5.00
C GLY A 164 14.58 -20.07 6.24
N GLU A 165 15.76 -19.47 6.08
CA GLU A 165 16.51 -18.88 7.20
C GLU A 165 15.89 -17.58 7.69
N VAL A 166 15.43 -16.73 6.76
CA VAL A 166 14.71 -15.49 7.06
C VAL A 166 13.41 -15.79 7.79
N VAL A 167 12.59 -16.71 7.27
CA VAL A 167 11.33 -17.10 7.92
C VAL A 167 11.59 -17.65 9.32
N ARG A 168 12.57 -18.56 9.48
CA ARG A 168 12.89 -19.16 10.78
C ARG A 168 13.35 -18.12 11.80
N GLU A 169 14.10 -17.11 11.37
CA GLU A 169 14.52 -16.02 12.23
C GLU A 169 13.34 -15.19 12.72
N LEU A 170 12.48 -14.71 11.81
CA LEU A 170 11.32 -13.90 12.17
C LEU A 170 10.34 -14.67 13.08
N VAL A 171 10.11 -15.96 12.78
CA VAL A 171 9.33 -16.86 13.65
C VAL A 171 10.00 -17.01 15.02
N GLY A 172 11.32 -17.16 15.07
CA GLY A 172 12.10 -17.25 16.31
C GLY A 172 12.04 -15.99 17.17
N GLU A 173 11.80 -14.83 16.56
CA GLU A 173 11.53 -13.55 17.22
C GLU A 173 10.06 -13.36 17.63
N GLY A 174 9.26 -14.41 17.49
CA GLY A 174 7.84 -14.44 17.88
C GLY A 174 6.90 -13.78 16.87
N MET A 175 7.34 -13.49 15.64
CA MET A 175 6.47 -12.99 14.59
C MET A 175 5.66 -14.12 13.95
N ARG A 176 4.41 -13.83 13.60
CA ARG A 176 3.62 -14.66 12.68
C ARG A 176 4.03 -14.31 11.26
N VAL A 177 4.30 -15.32 10.43
CA VAL A 177 4.90 -15.12 9.11
C VAL A 177 4.04 -15.72 8.02
N SER A 178 3.84 -14.94 6.97
CA SER A 178 3.26 -15.33 5.69
C SER A 178 4.34 -15.33 4.60
N ILE A 179 4.11 -16.09 3.54
CA ILE A 179 4.93 -16.12 2.33
C ILE A 179 4.10 -15.76 1.12
N ASP A 180 4.53 -14.80 0.31
CA ASP A 180 3.93 -14.48 -0.99
C ASP A 180 4.80 -15.05 -2.12
N SER A 181 4.46 -16.26 -2.57
CA SER A 181 5.11 -16.96 -3.68
C SER A 181 4.21 -18.00 -4.34
N PHE A 182 4.37 -18.15 -5.66
CA PHE A 182 3.80 -19.26 -6.43
C PHE A 182 4.76 -20.45 -6.60
N ASP A 183 6.03 -20.30 -6.21
CA ASP A 183 7.03 -21.35 -6.37
C ASP A 183 6.88 -22.42 -5.28
N ALA A 184 6.70 -23.67 -5.71
CA ALA A 184 6.47 -24.77 -4.80
C ALA A 184 7.70 -25.10 -3.91
N GLY A 185 8.91 -24.77 -4.34
CA GLY A 185 10.12 -24.90 -3.52
C GLY A 185 10.16 -23.88 -2.40
N GLU A 186 9.86 -22.62 -2.72
CA GLU A 186 9.78 -21.52 -1.75
C GLU A 186 8.68 -21.75 -0.71
N ILE A 187 7.48 -22.17 -1.15
CA ILE A 187 6.37 -22.50 -0.25
C ILE A 187 6.78 -23.59 0.75
N ARG A 188 7.36 -24.69 0.28
CA ARG A 188 7.83 -25.78 1.15
C ARG A 188 8.89 -25.30 2.13
N ALA A 189 9.87 -24.54 1.66
CA ALA A 189 10.96 -24.03 2.49
C ALA A 189 10.44 -23.09 3.60
N ALA A 190 9.51 -22.19 3.26
CA ALA A 190 8.92 -21.26 4.20
C ALA A 190 8.02 -21.96 5.22
N VAL A 191 7.13 -22.86 4.80
CA VAL A 191 6.26 -23.59 5.72
C VAL A 191 7.07 -24.50 6.65
N ALA A 192 8.10 -25.19 6.14
CA ALA A 192 9.01 -25.98 6.97
C ALA A 192 9.81 -25.12 7.96
N ALA A 193 10.01 -23.84 7.66
CA ALA A 193 10.64 -22.87 8.55
C ALA A 193 9.67 -22.23 9.57
N GLY A 194 8.36 -22.47 9.45
CA GLY A 194 7.35 -22.05 10.41
C GLY A 194 6.35 -21.01 9.93
N ALA A 195 6.39 -20.61 8.65
CA ALA A 195 5.35 -19.78 8.06
C ALA A 195 3.98 -20.45 8.22
N GLU A 196 2.95 -19.64 8.49
CA GLU A 196 1.60 -20.12 8.81
C GLU A 196 0.54 -19.68 7.79
N LEU A 197 0.93 -18.86 6.82
CA LEU A 197 0.06 -18.41 5.74
C LEU A 197 0.85 -18.42 4.41
N VAL A 198 0.20 -18.84 3.33
CA VAL A 198 0.76 -18.87 1.98
C VAL A 198 -0.15 -18.08 1.04
N LEU A 199 0.40 -17.02 0.43
CA LEU A 199 -0.18 -16.23 -0.63
C LEU A 199 0.54 -16.62 -1.93
N SER A 200 -0.10 -17.15 -2.95
CA SER A 200 -1.42 -17.74 -2.96
C SER A 200 -1.39 -19.02 -3.79
N VAL A 201 -2.49 -19.78 -3.76
CA VAL A 201 -2.66 -20.98 -4.57
C VAL A 201 -3.81 -20.83 -5.57
N ASN A 202 -3.63 -21.41 -6.75
CA ASN A 202 -4.68 -21.60 -7.76
C ASN A 202 -4.44 -22.93 -8.50
N ALA A 203 -5.08 -23.17 -9.65
CA ALA A 203 -4.92 -24.42 -10.38
C ALA A 203 -3.47 -24.72 -10.80
N SER A 204 -2.61 -23.72 -10.97
CA SER A 204 -1.24 -23.92 -11.46
C SER A 204 -0.28 -24.45 -10.38
N ASN A 205 -0.55 -24.22 -9.11
CA ASN A 205 0.36 -24.59 -8.01
C ASN A 205 -0.31 -25.32 -6.82
N ARG A 206 -1.65 -25.42 -6.75
CA ARG A 206 -2.38 -25.97 -5.58
C ARG A 206 -1.92 -27.35 -5.12
N GLU A 207 -1.32 -28.16 -5.98
CA GLU A 207 -0.78 -29.48 -5.59
C GLU A 207 0.24 -29.37 -4.45
N VAL A 208 0.98 -28.25 -4.34
CA VAL A 208 1.89 -28.02 -3.19
C VAL A 208 1.13 -27.95 -1.87
N ALA A 209 -0.11 -27.46 -1.88
CA ALA A 209 -0.94 -27.33 -0.68
C ALA A 209 -1.29 -28.70 -0.08
N ARG A 210 -1.38 -29.75 -0.92
CA ARG A 210 -1.61 -31.12 -0.45
C ARG A 210 -0.53 -31.60 0.52
N GLU A 211 0.70 -31.17 0.32
CA GLU A 211 1.84 -31.50 1.20
C GLU A 211 1.76 -30.77 2.56
N LEU A 212 0.95 -29.71 2.64
CA LEU A 212 0.76 -28.91 3.86
C LEU A 212 -0.34 -29.49 4.76
N ALA A 213 -1.03 -30.55 4.33
CA ALA A 213 -2.08 -31.20 5.12
C ALA A 213 -1.54 -31.66 6.49
N GLY A 214 -2.24 -31.29 7.56
CA GLY A 214 -1.83 -31.55 8.94
C GLY A 214 -0.78 -30.57 9.50
N SER A 215 -0.30 -29.62 8.71
CA SER A 215 0.48 -28.48 9.22
C SER A 215 -0.45 -27.39 9.78
N LYS A 216 0.13 -26.41 10.49
CA LYS A 216 -0.58 -25.20 10.92
C LYS A 216 -0.81 -24.19 9.79
N ALA A 217 -0.21 -24.42 8.62
CA ALA A 217 -0.22 -23.45 7.53
C ALA A 217 -1.58 -23.42 6.83
N ARG A 218 -2.04 -22.20 6.55
CA ARG A 218 -3.21 -21.92 5.74
C ARG A 218 -2.78 -21.42 4.37
N VAL A 219 -3.62 -21.63 3.36
CA VAL A 219 -3.38 -21.09 2.02
C VAL A 219 -4.45 -20.07 1.65
N VAL A 220 -4.06 -18.99 0.99
CA VAL A 220 -5.00 -18.10 0.31
C VAL A 220 -5.24 -18.67 -1.09
N VAL A 221 -6.48 -19.07 -1.38
CA VAL A 221 -6.88 -19.53 -2.71
C VAL A 221 -7.44 -18.37 -3.53
N ILE A 222 -6.93 -18.21 -4.75
CA ILE A 222 -7.33 -17.17 -5.70
C ILE A 222 -7.90 -17.79 -6.99
N PRO A 223 -8.67 -17.03 -7.80
CA PRO A 223 -9.02 -17.46 -9.14
C PRO A 223 -7.78 -17.72 -10.02
N ASP A 224 -7.96 -18.53 -11.05
CA ASP A 224 -6.92 -18.72 -12.07
C ASP A 224 -6.67 -17.40 -12.82
N PHE A 225 -5.42 -17.15 -13.17
CA PHE A 225 -5.02 -15.88 -13.77
C PHE A 225 -5.81 -15.57 -15.05
N GLY A 226 -6.46 -14.40 -15.08
CA GLY A 226 -7.25 -13.94 -16.22
C GLY A 226 -8.55 -14.73 -16.45
N GLN A 227 -8.99 -15.54 -15.48
CA GLN A 227 -10.26 -16.26 -15.49
C GLN A 227 -11.21 -15.70 -14.44
N GLY A 228 -12.47 -16.14 -14.44
CA GLY A 228 -13.46 -15.71 -13.47
C GLY A 228 -13.43 -16.48 -12.15
N LEU A 229 -14.25 -16.02 -11.20
CA LEU A 229 -14.37 -16.58 -9.85
C LEU A 229 -14.77 -18.06 -9.84
N GLU A 230 -15.40 -18.57 -10.90
CA GLU A 230 -15.75 -19.98 -11.07
C GLU A 230 -14.54 -20.93 -10.97
N THR A 231 -13.34 -20.42 -11.23
CA THR A 231 -12.09 -21.20 -11.11
C THR A 231 -11.62 -21.42 -9.67
N LEU A 232 -12.24 -20.74 -8.70
CA LEU A 232 -12.01 -21.01 -7.27
C LEU A 232 -12.57 -22.37 -6.85
N GLU A 233 -13.75 -22.76 -7.35
CA GLU A 233 -14.47 -23.94 -6.87
C GLU A 233 -13.65 -25.24 -6.93
N PRO A 234 -12.97 -25.58 -8.05
CA PRO A 234 -12.17 -26.80 -8.12
C PRO A 234 -10.98 -26.78 -7.14
N SER A 235 -10.38 -25.61 -6.92
CA SER A 235 -9.24 -25.46 -6.01
C SER A 235 -9.69 -25.56 -4.55
N VAL A 236 -10.82 -24.95 -4.19
CA VAL A 236 -11.44 -25.09 -2.86
C VAL A 236 -11.81 -26.54 -2.58
N ALA A 237 -12.49 -27.22 -3.51
CA ALA A 237 -12.88 -28.62 -3.35
C ALA A 237 -11.66 -29.54 -3.13
N ALA A 238 -10.54 -29.28 -3.81
CA ALA A 238 -9.30 -30.02 -3.60
C ALA A 238 -8.72 -29.78 -2.19
N LEU A 239 -8.69 -28.53 -1.73
CA LEU A 239 -8.20 -28.17 -0.38
C LEU A 239 -9.06 -28.82 0.72
N GLU A 240 -10.39 -28.80 0.57
CA GLU A 240 -11.32 -29.48 1.48
C GLU A 240 -11.07 -31.00 1.52
N GLN A 241 -10.89 -31.63 0.35
CA GLN A 241 -10.59 -33.06 0.25
C GLN A 241 -9.27 -33.41 0.95
N TRP A 242 -8.28 -32.53 0.91
CA TRP A 242 -6.97 -32.74 1.55
C TRP A 242 -6.96 -32.34 3.04
N GLY A 243 -8.01 -31.68 3.53
CA GLY A 243 -8.07 -31.18 4.90
C GLY A 243 -7.11 -30.00 5.15
N VAL A 244 -6.85 -29.18 4.13
CA VAL A 244 -5.98 -28.00 4.22
C VAL A 244 -6.85 -26.79 4.56
N SER A 245 -6.48 -26.05 5.59
CA SER A 245 -7.19 -24.81 5.96
C SER A 245 -6.90 -23.70 4.95
N TYR A 246 -7.91 -22.90 4.61
CA TYR A 246 -7.76 -21.88 3.57
C TYR A 246 -8.49 -20.56 3.89
N LEU A 247 -8.16 -19.55 3.09
CA LEU A 247 -8.86 -18.27 2.92
C LEU A 247 -9.16 -18.11 1.44
N ILE A 248 -10.24 -17.44 1.09
CA ILE A 248 -10.57 -17.12 -0.31
C ILE A 248 -10.25 -15.64 -0.53
N ASP A 249 -9.47 -15.35 -1.55
CA ASP A 249 -9.29 -14.00 -2.07
C ASP A 249 -9.88 -13.95 -3.50
N PRO A 250 -10.97 -13.18 -3.73
CA PRO A 250 -11.58 -13.07 -5.05
C PRO A 250 -10.72 -12.28 -6.05
N VAL A 251 -9.60 -11.68 -5.61
CA VAL A 251 -8.73 -10.78 -6.36
C VAL A 251 -9.51 -9.58 -6.89
N ILE A 252 -9.46 -8.48 -6.13
CA ILE A 252 -10.16 -7.25 -6.50
C ILE A 252 -9.45 -6.51 -7.63
N ASP A 253 -10.21 -6.05 -8.62
CA ASP A 253 -9.70 -5.12 -9.62
C ASP A 253 -9.26 -3.80 -8.96
N PRO A 254 -8.26 -3.11 -9.54
CA PRO A 254 -7.90 -1.78 -9.08
C PRO A 254 -9.12 -0.86 -9.09
N ILE A 255 -9.27 -0.04 -8.04
CA ILE A 255 -10.40 0.88 -7.92
C ILE A 255 -10.53 1.75 -9.19
N GLY A 256 -11.67 1.64 -9.87
CA GLY A 256 -12.01 2.47 -11.03
C GLY A 256 -11.66 1.89 -12.40
N PHE A 257 -11.42 0.58 -12.49
CA PHE A 257 -11.27 -0.19 -13.74
C PHE A 257 -12.46 -1.12 -13.98
#